data_AF-A0A967I3X9-F1
#
_entry.id   AF-A0A967I3X9-F1
#
_cell.length_a   1.000
_cell.length_b   1.000
_cell.length_c   1.000
_cell.angle_alpha   90.00
_cell.angle_beta   90.00
_cell.angle_gamma   90.00
#
_symmetry.space_group_name_H-M   'P 1'
#
loop_
_entity.id
_entity.type
_entity.pdbx_description
1 polymer ?
#
loop_
_entity_poly.entity_id
_entity_poly.type
_entity_poly.pdbx_seq_one_letter_code
_entity_poly.pdbx_strand_id
1 'polypeptide(L)'
;AIEQGKALTFERAKGNCLACHSIEDGELPGNLGPPLLAMKLRFPDREDLKRQICDATIRDENTRMPPFCRHGILTEDEVDLIVDYLYTL
;
A
#
# COMPACT_ATOMS: atom_id res chain seq x y z
N ALA A 1 9.64 -12.42 2.29
CA ALA A 1 9.07 -11.46 1.32
C ALA A 1 7.58 -11.24 1.58
N ILE A 2 6.68 -12.14 1.16
CA ILE A 2 5.22 -11.94 1.27
C ILE A 2 4.72 -11.71 2.70
N GLU A 3 5.11 -12.56 3.66
CA GLU A 3 4.73 -12.37 5.08
C GLU A 3 5.23 -11.04 5.67
N GLN A 4 6.43 -10.60 5.28
CA GLN A 4 6.97 -9.31 5.71
C GLN A 4 6.20 -8.15 5.07
N GLY A 5 5.85 -8.27 3.78
CA GLY A 5 4.99 -7.31 3.09
C GLY A 5 3.62 -7.19 3.75
N LYS A 6 2.99 -8.31 4.09
CA LYS A 6 1.72 -8.35 4.84
C LYS A 6 1.87 -7.67 6.21
N ALA A 7 2.91 -8.01 6.96
CA ALA A 7 3.17 -7.38 8.26
C ALA A 7 3.35 -5.86 8.14
N LEU A 8 4.13 -5.38 7.17
CA LEU A 8 4.32 -3.94 6.92
C LEU A 8 3.03 -3.24 6.50
N THR A 9 2.19 -3.92 5.72
CA THR A 9 0.89 -3.41 5.24
C THR A 9 -0.06 -3.19 6.42
N PHE A 10 -0.02 -4.05 7.43
CA PHE A 10 -0.95 -4.00 8.59
C PHE A 10 -0.37 -3.29 9.81
N GLU A 11 0.95 -3.08 9.88
CA GLU A 11 1.61 -2.42 11.00
C GLU A 11 1.19 -0.94 11.10
N ARG A 12 0.65 -0.56 12.28
CA ARG A 12 0.09 0.77 12.56
C ARG A 12 1.15 1.87 12.53
N ALA A 13 2.39 1.54 12.90
CA ALA A 13 3.51 2.48 12.85
C ALA A 13 4.17 2.57 11.45
N LYS A 14 3.71 1.77 10.48
CA LYS A 14 4.26 1.66 9.12
C LYS A 14 3.18 1.91 8.07
N GLY A 15 2.78 0.88 7.32
CA GLY A 15 1.84 1.01 6.21
C GLY A 15 0.43 1.36 6.67
N ASN A 16 -0.03 0.79 7.80
CA ASN A 16 -1.36 0.99 8.37
C ASN A 16 -2.50 0.99 7.32
N CYS A 17 -2.36 0.18 6.27
CA CYS A 17 -3.18 0.31 5.06
C CYS A 17 -4.65 -0.03 5.32
N LEU A 18 -4.89 -0.94 6.27
CA LEU A 18 -6.23 -1.32 6.74
C LEU A 18 -7.04 -0.16 7.32
N ALA A 19 -6.38 0.89 7.81
CA ALA A 19 -7.09 2.06 8.34
C ALA A 19 -7.94 2.76 7.27
N CYS A 20 -7.59 2.61 5.99
CA CYS A 20 -8.31 3.23 4.87
C CYS A 20 -8.85 2.23 3.86
N HIS A 21 -8.24 1.06 3.71
CA HIS A 21 -8.56 0.09 2.66
C HIS A 21 -9.04 -1.24 3.24
N SER A 22 -9.96 -1.90 2.55
CA SER A 22 -10.22 -3.32 2.77
C SER A 22 -9.21 -4.18 2.03
N ILE A 23 -8.65 -5.16 2.74
CA ILE A 23 -7.64 -6.10 2.27
C ILE A 23 -8.08 -7.49 2.73
N GLU A 24 -7.84 -8.54 1.94
CA GLU A 24 -8.19 -9.91 2.31
C GLU A 24 -7.59 -10.29 3.67
N ASP A 25 -8.37 -11.01 4.48
CA ASP A 25 -8.06 -11.36 5.88
C ASP A 25 -7.85 -10.18 6.85
N GLY A 26 -8.16 -8.95 6.43
CA GLY A 26 -8.08 -7.77 7.29
C GLY A 26 -9.24 -7.67 8.27
N GLU A 27 -8.94 -7.47 9.55
CA GLU A 27 -9.96 -7.19 10.57
C GLU A 27 -10.26 -5.70 10.67
N LEU A 28 -11.55 -5.35 10.81
CA LEU A 28 -12.03 -3.96 10.94
C LEU A 28 -11.49 -2.98 9.88
N PRO A 29 -11.60 -3.30 8.57
CA PRO A 29 -11.05 -2.44 7.53
C PRO A 29 -11.81 -1.12 7.40
N GLY A 30 -11.07 -0.07 7.04
CA GLY A 30 -11.63 1.19 6.58
C GLY A 30 -12.17 1.11 5.15
N ASN A 31 -12.92 2.14 4.75
CA ASN A 31 -13.55 2.25 3.42
C ASN A 31 -13.30 3.62 2.75
N LEU A 32 -12.32 4.38 3.24
CA LEU A 32 -11.96 5.68 2.66
C LEU A 32 -11.28 5.51 1.29
N GLY A 33 -10.43 4.48 1.16
CA GLY A 33 -9.78 4.10 -0.07
C GLY A 33 -10.45 2.87 -0.72
N PRO A 34 -10.17 2.62 -2.02
CA PRO A 34 -10.71 1.44 -2.69
C PRO A 34 -10.15 0.14 -2.10
N PRO A 35 -10.85 -1.00 -2.23
CA PRO A 35 -10.31 -2.29 -1.83
C PRO A 35 -8.97 -2.58 -2.52
N LEU A 36 -8.03 -3.23 -1.80
CA LEU A 36 -6.77 -3.71 -2.37
C LEU A 36 -6.91 -5.18 -2.78
N LEU A 37 -7.53 -5.40 -3.93
CA LEU A 37 -7.70 -6.71 -4.55
C LEU A 37 -7.30 -6.65 -6.03
N ALA A 38 -6.80 -7.76 -6.58
CA ALA A 38 -6.36 -7.87 -7.96
C ALA A 38 -5.38 -6.75 -8.37
N MET A 39 -4.41 -6.43 -7.52
CA MET A 39 -3.52 -5.27 -7.69
C MET A 39 -2.66 -5.39 -8.94
N LYS A 40 -2.26 -6.61 -9.31
CA LYS A 40 -1.52 -6.87 -10.55
C LYS A 40 -2.32 -6.56 -11.82
N LEU A 41 -3.65 -6.71 -11.79
CA LEU A 41 -4.50 -6.34 -12.93
C LEU A 41 -4.70 -4.81 -13.01
N ARG A 42 -4.76 -4.13 -11.85
CA ARG A 42 -4.94 -2.67 -11.77
C ARG A 42 -3.66 -1.90 -12.03
N PHE A 43 -2.51 -2.48 -11.68
CA PHE A 43 -1.18 -1.97 -11.93
C PHE A 43 -0.36 -3.09 -12.57
N PRO A 44 -0.38 -3.25 -13.90
CA PRO A 44 0.42 -4.26 -14.58
C PRO A 44 1.93 -4.00 -14.49
N ASP A 45 2.33 -2.73 -14.41
CA ASP A 45 3.68 -2.30 -14.10
C ASP A 45 3.85 -2.16 -12.58
N ARG A 46 4.83 -2.87 -12.03
CA ARG A 46 5.18 -2.88 -10.60
C ARG A 46 5.64 -1.52 -10.11
N GLU A 47 6.36 -0.79 -10.96
CA GLU A 47 6.86 0.53 -10.60
C GLU A 47 5.74 1.56 -10.45
N ASP A 48 4.62 1.38 -11.16
CA ASP A 48 3.46 2.27 -11.00
C ASP A 48 2.79 2.09 -9.64
N LEU A 49 2.66 0.85 -9.15
CA LEU A 49 2.15 0.61 -7.81
C LEU A 49 3.15 1.07 -6.74
N LYS A 50 4.44 0.83 -6.94
CA LYS A 50 5.50 1.34 -6.05
C LYS A 50 5.44 2.86 -5.91
N ARG A 51 5.36 3.60 -7.03
CA ARG A 51 5.22 5.06 -7.02
C ARG A 51 3.93 5.52 -6.34
N GLN A 52 2.82 4.83 -6.60
CA GLN A 52 1.54 5.11 -5.94
C GLN A 52 1.63 4.97 -4.41
N ILE A 53 2.33 3.95 -3.91
CA ILE A 53 2.52 3.76 -2.47
C ILE A 53 3.54 4.75 -1.91
N CYS A 54 4.65 4.99 -2.61
CA CYS A 54 5.66 5.93 -2.13
C CYS A 54 5.15 7.36 -2.03
N ASP A 55 4.40 7.83 -3.04
CA ASP A 55 3.86 9.18 -3.06
C ASP A 55 2.63 9.29 -3.98
N ALA A 56 1.46 9.04 -3.39
CA ALA A 56 0.18 9.19 -4.08
C ALA A 56 -0.12 10.63 -4.52
N THR A 57 0.51 11.64 -3.89
CA THR A 57 0.25 13.06 -4.18
C THR A 57 0.75 13.49 -5.55
N ILE A 58 1.67 12.71 -6.15
CA ILE A 58 2.14 12.92 -7.52
C ILE A 58 1.01 12.73 -8.53
N ARG A 59 0.11 11.76 -8.29
CA ARG A 59 -1.02 11.48 -9.17
C ARG A 59 -2.25 12.33 -8.83
N ASP A 60 -2.47 12.58 -7.54
CA ASP A 60 -3.58 13.38 -7.04
C ASP A 60 -3.15 14.14 -5.78
N GLU A 61 -2.92 15.45 -5.92
CA GLU A 61 -2.51 16.34 -4.83
C GLU A 61 -3.53 16.41 -3.68
N ASN A 62 -4.80 16.05 -3.94
CA ASN A 62 -5.89 16.08 -2.96
C ASN A 62 -6.10 14.73 -2.26
N THR A 63 -5.29 13.73 -2.59
CA THR A 63 -5.40 12.40 -1.97
C THR A 63 -5.20 12.44 -0.47
N ARG A 64 -5.92 11.57 0.23
CA ARG A 64 -5.73 11.32 1.67
C ARG A 64 -4.66 10.25 1.94
N MET A 65 -4.19 9.56 0.90
CA MET A 65 -3.16 8.53 1.04
C MET A 65 -1.81 9.21 1.39
N PRO A 66 -1.15 8.83 2.51
CA PRO A 66 0.10 9.46 2.91
C PRO A 66 1.22 9.25 1.88
N PRO A 67 2.12 10.25 1.67
CA PRO A 67 3.32 10.06 0.88
C PRO A 67 4.38 9.31 1.71
N PHE A 68 4.26 7.98 1.77
CA PHE A 68 5.03 7.14 2.70
C PHE A 68 6.55 7.29 2.60
N CYS A 69 7.09 7.49 1.39
CA CYS A 69 8.54 7.59 1.18
C CYS A 69 9.08 9.02 1.44
N ARG A 70 8.27 10.07 1.20
CA ARG A 70 8.70 11.48 1.30
C ARG A 70 9.26 11.85 2.67
N HIS A 71 8.70 11.24 3.72
CA HIS A 71 9.11 11.48 5.11
C HIS A 71 9.64 10.22 5.81
N GLY A 72 9.91 9.14 5.05
CA GLY A 72 10.51 7.92 5.56
C GLY A 72 9.63 7.10 6.50
N ILE A 73 8.29 7.16 6.34
CA ILE A 73 7.38 6.22 7.05
C ILE A 73 7.67 4.80 6.58
N LEU A 74 7.87 4.64 5.27
CA LEU A 74 8.38 3.44 4.63
C LEU A 74 9.63 3.78 3.81
N THR A 75 10.59 2.86 3.81
CA THR A 75 11.71 2.86 2.85
C THR A 75 11.25 2.28 1.51
N GLU A 76 12.00 2.51 0.43
CA GLU A 76 11.69 1.92 -0.87
C GLU A 76 11.68 0.39 -0.83
N ASP A 77 12.61 -0.22 -0.09
CA ASP A 77 12.68 -1.68 0.09
C ASP A 77 11.45 -2.21 0.85
N GLU A 78 10.97 -1.49 1.87
CA GLU A 78 9.73 -1.83 2.57
C GLU A 78 8.50 -1.72 1.65
N VAL A 79 8.46 -0.70 0.79
CA VAL A 79 7.41 -0.56 -0.24
C VAL A 79 7.48 -1.72 -1.23
N ASP A 80 8.67 -2.14 -1.63
CA ASP A 80 8.82 -3.29 -2.53
C ASP A 80 8.24 -4.57 -1.92
N LEU A 81 8.45 -4.82 -0.63
CA LEU A 81 7.83 -5.95 0.07
C LEU A 81 6.30 -5.85 0.11
N ILE A 82 5.75 -4.64 0.34
CA ILE A 82 4.30 -4.41 0.32
C ILE A 82 3.75 -4.67 -1.08
N VAL A 83 4.39 -4.16 -2.14
CA VAL A 83 3.98 -4.38 -3.52
C VAL A 83 3.93 -5.88 -3.84
N ASP A 84 4.94 -6.63 -3.43
CA ASP A 84 5.00 -8.08 -3.64
C ASP A 84 3.83 -8.80 -2.97
N TYR A 85 3.47 -8.41 -1.74
CA TYR A 85 2.29 -8.94 -1.04
C TYR A 85 0.99 -8.53 -1.74
N LEU A 86 0.83 -7.26 -2.10
CA LEU A 86 -0.38 -6.77 -2.78
C LEU A 86 -0.61 -7.47 -4.12
N TYR A 87 0.45 -7.89 -4.79
CA TYR A 87 0.38 -8.65 -6.05
C TYR A 87 -0.06 -10.12 -5.88
N THR A 88 -0.10 -10.64 -4.65
CA THR A 88 -0.70 -11.95 -4.38
C THR A 88 -2.21 -11.88 -4.11
N LEU A 89 -2.78 -10.67 -4.00
CA LEU A 89 -4.21 -10.40 -3.75
C LEU A 89 -5.01 -10.18 -5.05
#